data_AF-A0A661CGR5-F1
#
_entry.id   AF-A0A661CGR5-F1
#
_cell.length_a   1.000
_cell.length_b   1.000
_cell.length_c   1.000
_cell.angle_alpha   90.00
_cell.angle_beta   90.00
_cell.angle_gamma   90.00
#
_symmetry.space_group_name_H-M   'P 1'
#
loop_
_entity.id
_entity.type
_entity.pdbx_description
1 polymer ?
#
loop_
_entity_poly.entity_id
_entity_poly.type
_entity_poly.pdbx_seq_one_letter_code
_entity_poly.pdbx_strand_id
1 'polypeptide(L)' 'MDKKFNFTQARIKELPLPDKGRFDYVDTDISKLVCRVSATGNKSFIVTKRVDGKLKNITIGKFPDVSV' A
#
# COMPACT_ATOMS: atom_id res chain seq x y z
N MET A 1 2.42 -13.81 5.83
CA MET A 1 1.76 -12.54 6.16
C MET A 1 0.58 -12.40 5.23
N ASP A 2 -0.62 -12.15 5.77
CA ASP A 2 -1.81 -12.05 4.95
C ASP A 2 -1.73 -10.85 4.01
N LYS A 3 -2.25 -11.03 2.80
CA LYS A 3 -2.33 -9.96 1.79
C LYS A 3 -3.25 -8.81 2.21
N LYS A 4 -4.07 -9.04 3.24
CA LYS A 4 -5.03 -8.07 3.77
C LYS A 4 -4.93 -8.03 5.29
N PHE A 5 -4.75 -6.85 5.86
CA PHE A 5 -4.73 -6.64 7.32
C PHE A 5 -5.04 -5.17 7.63
N ASN A 6 -5.38 -4.84 8.88
CA ASN A 6 -5.53 -3.45 9.31
C ASN A 6 -4.15 -2.80 9.48
N PHE A 7 -3.94 -1.72 8.74
CA PHE A 7 -2.71 -0.98 8.64
C PHE A 7 -2.47 -0.20 9.92
N THR A 8 -1.26 -0.38 10.43
CA THR A 8 -0.70 0.44 11.50
C THR A 8 0.73 0.79 11.11
N GLN A 9 1.25 1.91 11.61
CA GLN A 9 2.61 2.33 11.30
C GLN A 9 3.65 1.25 11.65
N ALA A 10 3.45 0.56 12.78
CA ALA A 10 4.29 -0.56 13.20
C ALA A 10 4.24 -1.72 12.18
N ARG A 11 3.05 -2.16 11.79
CA ARG A 11 2.90 -3.27 10.81
C ARG A 11 3.47 -2.91 9.45
N ILE A 12 3.28 -1.67 8.99
CA ILE A 12 3.81 -1.20 7.70
C ILE A 12 5.34 -1.15 7.72
N LYS A 13 5.93 -0.71 8.83
CA LYS A 13 7.38 -0.70 9.03
C LYS A 13 7.96 -2.12 8.98
N GLU A 14 7.26 -3.09 9.55
CA GLU A 14 7.66 -4.51 9.61
C GLU A 14 7.31 -5.33 8.35
N LEU A 15 6.67 -4.71 7.34
CA LEU A 15 6.32 -5.43 6.12
C LEU A 15 7.57 -5.99 5.41
N PRO A 16 7.59 -7.30 5.08
CA PRO A 16 8.72 -7.93 4.44
C PRO A 16 8.93 -7.40 3.02
N LEU A 17 10.16 -7.50 2.56
CA LEU A 17 10.53 -7.18 1.18
C LEU A 17 10.17 -8.37 0.29
N PRO A 18 9.50 -8.16 -0.85
CA PRO A 18 9.31 -9.23 -1.82
C PRO A 18 10.62 -9.55 -2.53
N ASP A 19 10.85 -10.83 -2.85
CA ASP A 19 12.08 -11.28 -3.53
C ASP A 19 12.29 -10.61 -4.90
N LYS A 20 11.20 -10.37 -5.63
CA LYS A 20 11.22 -9.70 -6.94
C LYS A 20 10.01 -8.80 -7.13
N GLY A 21 10.24 -7.67 -7.79
CA GLY A 21 9.19 -6.77 -8.23
C GLY A 21 8.55 -5.99 -7.08
N ARG A 22 7.21 -6.08 -6.98
CA ARG A 22 6.38 -5.29 -6.08
C ARG A 22 5.27 -6.18 -5.51
N PHE A 23 4.93 -5.96 -4.25
CA PHE A 23 3.86 -6.67 -3.58
C PHE A 23 2.87 -5.68 -2.95
N ASP A 24 1.59 -5.95 -3.15
CA ASP A 24 0.50 -5.08 -2.70
C ASP A 24 -0.21 -5.72 -1.50
N TYR A 25 -0.23 -4.99 -0.40
CA TYR A 25 -1.03 -5.29 0.78
C TYR A 25 -2.27 -4.41 0.77
N VAL A 26 -3.42 -4.93 1.21
CA VAL A 26 -4.68 -4.20 1.24
C VAL A 26 -5.10 -3.94 2.67
N ASP A 27 -5.58 -2.72 2.94
CA ASP A 27 -6.11 -2.39 4.24
C ASP A 27 -7.51 -2.99 4.45
N THR A 28 -7.79 -3.48 5.67
CA THR A 28 -9.10 -4.07 5.99
C THR A 28 -10.11 -3.06 6.56
N ASP A 29 -9.68 -1.89 7.00
CA ASP A 29 -10.53 -0.86 7.63
C ASP A 29 -10.91 0.24 6.61
N ILE A 30 -9.92 0.71 5.86
CA ILE A 30 -10.02 1.66 4.76
C ILE A 30 -10.12 0.90 3.44
N SER A 31 -11.34 0.82 2.91
CA SER A 31 -11.60 0.21 1.61
C SER A 31 -10.74 0.84 0.50
N LYS A 32 -10.14 -0.02 -0.33
CA LYS A 32 -9.32 0.35 -1.52
C LYS A 32 -8.00 1.05 -1.21
N LEU A 33 -7.61 1.14 0.06
CA LEU A 33 -6.26 1.53 0.43
C LEU A 33 -5.31 0.35 0.28
N VAL A 34 -4.19 0.59 -0.39
CA VAL A 34 -3.17 -0.40 -0.71
C VAL A 34 -1.81 0.14 -0.31
N CYS A 35 -1.03 -0.66 0.41
CA CYS A 35 0.39 -0.42 0.64
C CYS A 35 1.20 -1.30 -0.29
N ARG A 36 1.87 -0.67 -1.26
CA ARG A 36 2.76 -1.33 -2.20
C ARG A 36 4.19 -1.31 -1.68
N VAL A 37 4.81 -2.48 -1.54
CA VAL A 37 6.20 -2.65 -1.15
C VAL A 37 7.02 -3.12 -2.36
N SER A 38 8.10 -2.42 -2.70
CA SER A 38 9.05 -2.87 -3.72
C SER A 38 10.12 -3.77 -3.11
N ALA A 39 10.76 -4.59 -3.95
CA ALA A 39 11.93 -5.37 -3.56
C ALA A 39 13.09 -4.50 -3.03
N THR A 40 13.16 -3.23 -3.44
CA THR A 40 14.13 -2.25 -2.94
C THR A 40 13.76 -1.63 -1.58
N GLY A 41 12.62 -2.01 -1.00
CA GLY A 41 12.15 -1.49 0.29
C GLY A 41 11.37 -0.19 0.26
N ASN A 42 11.07 0.35 -0.92
CA ASN A 42 10.15 1.48 -1.01
C ASN A 42 8.73 1.02 -0.69
N LYS A 43 8.05 1.77 0.16
CA LYS A 43 6.65 1.55 0.52
C LYS A 43 5.83 2.75 0.07
N SER A 44 4.72 2.51 -0.62
CA SER A 44 3.87 3.57 -1.18
C SER A 44 2.41 3.26 -1.00
N PHE A 45 1.65 4.28 -0.63
CA PHE A 45 0.20 4.20 -0.47
C PHE A 45 -0.49 4.51 -1.78
N ILE A 46 -1.41 3.65 -2.17
CA ILE A 46 -2.19 3.73 -3.40
C ILE A 46 -3.66 3.58 -3.04
N VAL A 47 -4.50 4.40 -3.64
CA VAL A 47 -5.96 4.24 -3.59
C VAL A 47 -6.52 4.05 -4.99
N THR A 48 -7.42 3.09 -5.13
CA THR A 48 -8.18 2.93 -6.38
C THR A 48 -9.44 3.79 -6.33
N LYS A 49 -9.52 4.80 -7.21
CA LYS A 49 -10.66 5.73 -7.30
C LYS A 49 -11.17 5.82 -8.73
N ARG A 50 -12.48 6.07 -8.92
CA ARG A 50 -13.02 6.44 -10.23
C ARG A 50 -12.77 7.92 -10.49
N VAL A 51 -12.17 8.21 -11.64
CA VAL A 51 -11.95 9.56 -12.17
C VAL A 51 -12.41 9.55 -13.61
N ASP A 52 -13.36 10.42 -13.96
CA ASP A 52 -13.97 10.50 -15.29
C ASP A 52 -14.54 9.15 -15.79
N GLY A 53 -15.27 8.46 -14.90
CA GLY A 53 -15.87 7.15 -15.19
C GLY A 53 -14.89 5.98 -15.25
N LYS A 54 -13.57 6.23 -15.23
CA LYS A 54 -12.53 5.19 -15.31
C LYS A 54 -11.93 4.92 -13.93
N LEU A 55 -11.71 3.65 -13.61
CA LEU A 55 -10.95 3.26 -12.41
C LEU A 55 -9.47 3.59 -12.62
N LYS A 56 -8.91 4.37 -11.71
CA LYS A 56 -7.49 4.73 -11.69
C LYS A 56 -6.89 4.43 -10.33
N ASN A 57 -5.65 3.97 -10.32
CA ASN A 57 -4.84 3.88 -9.13
C ASN A 57 -4.11 5.21 -8.94
N ILE A 58 -4.32 5.85 -7.80
CA ILE A 58 -3.72 7.13 -7.45
C ILE A 58 -2.74 6.87 -6.31
N THR A 59 -1.47 7.19 -6.52
CA THR A 59 -0.46 7.15 -5.46
C THR A 59 -0.66 8.36 -4.55
N ILE A 60 -0.85 8.13 -3.25
CA ILE A 60 -0.95 9.19 -2.24
C ILE A 60 0.44 9.71 -1.89
N GLY A 61 1.38 8.80 -1.66
CA GLY A 61 2.75 9.12 -1.31
C GLY A 61 3.53 7.93 -0.79
N LYS A 62 4.75 8.18 -0.31
CA LYS A 62 5.67 7.16 0.21
C LYS A 62 5.66 7.18 1.73
N PHE A 63 5.86 6.02 2.34
CA PHE A 63 6.20 5.94 3.76
C PHE A 63 7.71 6.22 3.94
N PRO A 64 8.16 6.96 4.96
CA PRO A 64 7.38 7.49 6.09
C PRO A 64 6.77 8.89 5.88
N ASP A 65 6.99 9.55 4.74
CA ASP A 65 6.49 10.91 4.47
C ASP A 65 4.96 11.01 4.57
N VAL A 66 4.27 9.95 4.17
CA VAL A 66 2.83 9.71 4.40
C VAL A 66 2.70 8.58 5.41
N SER A 67 1.84 8.76 6.41
CA SER A 67 1.58 7.79 7.47
C SER A 67 0.09 7.45 7.58
N VAL A 68 -0.19 6.30 8.19
CA VAL A 68 -1.53 5.79 8.51
C VAL A 68 -1.83 5.99 9.99
#